data_AF-A0A285F363-F1
#
_entry.id   AF-A0A285F363-F1
#
_cell.length_a   1.000
_cell.length_b   1.000
_cell.length_c   1.000
_cell.angle_alpha   90.00
_cell.angle_beta   90.00
_cell.angle_gamma   90.00
#
_symmetry.space_group_name_H-M   'P 1'
#
loop_
_entity.id
_entity.type
_entity.pdbx_description
1 polymer ?
#
loop_
_entity_poly.entity_id
_entity_poly.type
_entity_poly.pdbx_seq_one_letter_code
_entity_poly.pdbx_strand_id
1 'polypeptide(L)'
;MSELLALRGVVEATPEAVAAVLLDVRPGGRSPIAVTGTIEETDVGDQFEVIQDGAKISVAIDRAARSVTIEGAWWYRGVTSVEPDDRGSLVRFRMFNIAEGTGWAVRFVSRGPINAAPRQFADTIARLGEELGVKSWVDG
;
A
#
# COMPACT_ATOMS: atom_id res chain seq x y z
N MET A 1 -1.96 -7.83 16.74
CA MET A 1 -1.35 -7.43 15.47
C MET A 1 0.16 -7.59 15.57
N SER A 2 0.81 -8.18 14.55
CA SER A 2 2.28 -8.33 14.51
C SER A 2 2.83 -7.91 13.16
N GLU A 3 3.93 -7.17 13.13
CA GLU A 3 4.62 -6.81 11.89
C GLU A 3 5.28 -8.04 11.27
N LEU A 4 5.16 -8.16 9.95
CA LEU A 4 5.71 -9.26 9.16
C LEU A 4 6.85 -8.80 8.25
N LEU A 5 6.78 -7.56 7.76
CA LEU A 5 7.73 -6.99 6.83
C LEU A 5 7.65 -5.46 6.86
N ALA A 6 8.79 -4.80 6.71
CA ALA A 6 8.89 -3.37 6.46
C ALA A 6 9.85 -3.13 5.28
N LEU A 7 9.44 -2.28 4.34
CA LEU A 7 10.20 -1.89 3.17
C LEU A 7 10.22 -0.36 3.04
N ARG A 8 11.27 0.15 2.40
CA ARG A 8 11.53 1.59 2.28
C ARG A 8 12.04 1.91 0.88
N GLY A 9 11.61 3.05 0.35
CA GLY A 9 12.11 3.58 -0.90
C GLY A 9 11.98 5.09 -0.94
N VAL A 10 12.85 5.72 -1.72
CA VAL A 10 12.90 7.17 -1.87
C VAL A 10 12.39 7.55 -3.24
N VAL A 11 11.65 8.65 -3.30
CA VAL A 11 11.21 9.32 -4.53
C VAL A 11 11.65 10.78 -4.44
N GLU A 12 12.38 11.29 -5.43
CA GLU A 12 12.93 12.65 -5.46
C GLU A 12 11.87 13.71 -5.81
N ALA A 13 10.73 13.66 -5.13
CA ALA A 13 9.63 14.63 -5.22
C ALA A 13 9.12 14.98 -3.82
N THR A 14 8.35 16.07 -3.70
CA THR A 14 7.83 16.50 -2.40
C THR A 14 6.81 15.49 -1.84
N PRO A 15 6.67 15.38 -0.50
CA PRO A 15 5.69 14.48 0.12
C PRO A 15 4.27 14.72 -0.39
N GLU A 16 3.91 15.96 -0.72
CA GLU A 16 2.61 16.33 -1.27
C GLU A 16 2.42 15.79 -2.69
N ALA A 17 3.45 15.88 -3.55
CA ALA A 17 3.38 15.38 -4.92
C ALA A 17 3.30 13.84 -4.96
N VAL A 18 4.11 13.16 -4.13
CA VAL A 18 4.07 11.70 -4.01
C VAL A 18 2.76 11.24 -3.41
N ALA A 19 2.24 11.92 -2.37
CA ALA A 19 0.94 11.59 -1.79
C ALA A 19 -0.22 11.83 -2.77
N ALA A 20 -0.17 12.86 -3.60
CA ALA A 20 -1.22 13.10 -4.59
C ALA A 20 -1.40 11.91 -5.56
N VAL A 21 -0.31 11.25 -5.95
CA VAL A 21 -0.35 10.03 -6.77
C VAL A 21 -0.69 8.81 -5.92
N LEU A 22 0.00 8.63 -4.79
CA LEU A 22 -0.15 7.45 -3.95
C LEU A 22 -1.59 7.28 -3.45
N LEU A 23 -2.23 8.37 -3.01
CA LEU A 23 -3.56 8.34 -2.39
C LEU A 23 -4.70 8.20 -3.41
N ASP A 24 -4.42 8.26 -4.71
CA ASP A 24 -5.39 8.01 -5.77
C ASP A 24 -5.56 6.50 -6.05
N VAL A 25 -5.93 5.75 -4.99
CA VAL A 25 -5.97 4.26 -4.96
C VAL A 25 -7.30 3.65 -5.38
N ARG A 26 -8.29 4.47 -5.72
CA ARG A 26 -9.58 3.96 -6.19
C ARG A 26 -9.38 3.19 -7.50
N PRO A 27 -10.28 2.24 -7.84
CA PRO A 27 -10.22 1.55 -9.14
C PRO A 27 -10.17 2.54 -10.31
N GLY A 28 -9.13 2.42 -11.14
CA GLY A 28 -8.86 3.34 -12.25
C GLY A 28 -8.08 4.61 -11.89
N GLY A 29 -7.72 4.80 -10.62
CA GLY A 29 -6.87 5.90 -10.15
C GLY A 29 -5.40 5.73 -10.57
N ARG A 30 -4.62 6.79 -10.36
CA ARG A 30 -3.21 6.88 -10.77
C ARG A 30 -2.24 6.13 -9.87
N SER A 31 -2.67 5.73 -8.67
CA SER A 31 -1.76 5.07 -7.74
C SER A 31 -1.25 3.74 -8.30
N PRO A 32 0.05 3.43 -8.21
CA PRO A 32 0.57 2.13 -8.62
C PRO A 32 0.00 0.95 -7.81
N ILE A 33 -0.56 1.25 -6.63
CA ILE A 33 -1.24 0.30 -5.76
C ILE A 33 -2.77 0.47 -5.79
N ALA A 34 -3.31 1.12 -6.83
CA ALA A 34 -4.74 1.22 -7.03
C ALA A 34 -5.35 -0.19 -7.07
N VAL A 35 -6.37 -0.39 -6.23
CA VAL A 35 -7.05 -1.68 -6.15
C VAL A 35 -7.86 -1.91 -7.41
N THR A 36 -7.87 -3.14 -7.90
CA THR A 36 -8.71 -3.53 -9.04
C THR A 36 -10.00 -4.15 -8.52
N GLY A 37 -11.08 -4.01 -9.28
CA GLY A 37 -12.39 -4.59 -8.93
C GLY A 37 -13.50 -3.55 -8.92
N THR A 38 -14.60 -3.91 -8.26
CA THR A 38 -15.79 -3.06 -8.14
C THR A 38 -15.93 -2.60 -6.70
N ILE A 39 -16.16 -1.30 -6.50
CA ILE A 39 -16.48 -0.77 -5.17
C ILE A 39 -17.88 -1.29 -4.80
N GLU A 40 -18.00 -1.98 -3.66
CA GLU A 40 -19.31 -2.15 -3.03
C GLU A 40 -19.73 -0.77 -2.52
N GLU A 41 -20.89 -0.30 -2.98
CA GLU A 41 -21.39 1.06 -2.79
C GLU A 41 -21.78 1.30 -1.32
N THR A 42 -20.80 1.33 -0.42
CA THR A 42 -20.99 1.54 1.02
C THR A 42 -20.31 2.78 1.57
N ASP A 43 -19.41 3.45 0.84
CA ASP A 43 -18.95 4.80 1.20
C ASP A 43 -18.37 5.64 0.05
N VAL A 44 -18.79 6.91 -0.01
CA VAL A 44 -18.20 7.96 -0.83
C VAL A 44 -17.16 8.71 0.00
N GLY A 45 -15.95 8.18 0.09
CA GLY A 45 -14.89 8.90 0.77
C GLY A 45 -13.55 8.19 0.81
N ASP A 46 -12.85 8.40 1.91
CA ASP A 46 -11.52 7.86 2.17
C ASP A 46 -11.55 6.44 2.74
N GLN A 47 -12.72 5.87 3.00
CA GLN A 47 -12.90 4.47 3.35
C GLN A 47 -13.84 3.83 2.34
N PHE A 48 -13.49 2.66 1.81
CA PHE A 48 -14.34 1.93 0.87
C PHE A 48 -13.96 0.46 0.80
N GLU A 49 -14.87 -0.35 0.30
CA GLU A 49 -14.69 -1.80 0.14
C GLU A 49 -14.69 -2.15 -1.34
N VAL A 50 -13.76 -3.01 -1.76
CA VAL A 50 -13.60 -3.46 -3.14
C VAL A 50 -13.74 -4.97 -3.20
N ILE A 51 -14.53 -5.44 -4.15
CA ILE A 51 -14.60 -6.86 -4.50
C ILE A 51 -13.58 -7.13 -5.60
N GLN A 52 -12.55 -7.90 -5.26
CA GLN A 52 -11.48 -8.34 -6.15
C GLN A 52 -11.41 -9.86 -6.13
N ASP A 53 -11.60 -10.49 -7.30
CA ASP A 53 -11.58 -11.96 -7.45
C ASP A 53 -12.51 -12.70 -6.47
N GLY A 54 -13.66 -12.09 -6.15
CA GLY A 54 -14.65 -12.62 -5.20
C GLY A 54 -14.28 -12.45 -3.72
N ALA A 55 -13.14 -11.84 -3.42
CA ALA A 55 -12.72 -11.48 -2.07
C ALA A 55 -12.98 -9.99 -1.78
N LYS A 56 -13.33 -9.70 -0.53
CA LYS A 56 -13.54 -8.34 -0.05
C LYS A 56 -12.22 -7.74 0.45
N ILE A 57 -11.93 -6.54 0.01
CA ILE A 57 -10.76 -5.75 0.39
C ILE A 57 -11.26 -4.43 0.95
N SER A 58 -10.86 -4.09 2.18
CA SER A 58 -11.13 -2.78 2.77
C SER A 58 -9.96 -1.85 2.50
N VAL A 59 -10.24 -0.64 2.02
CA VAL A 59 -9.24 0.40 1.76
C VAL A 59 -9.57 1.60 2.63
N ALA A 60 -8.55 2.14 3.30
CA ALA A 60 -8.64 3.38 4.06
C ALA A 60 -7.51 4.33 3.66
N ILE A 61 -7.85 5.57 3.34
CA ILE A 61 -6.94 6.65 2.97
C ILE A 61 -6.88 7.61 4.16
N ASP A 62 -5.68 7.87 4.67
CA ASP A 62 -5.44 8.92 5.65
C ASP A 62 -4.63 10.03 4.98
N ARG A 63 -5.31 11.12 4.62
CA ARG A 63 -4.71 12.25 3.92
C ARG A 63 -3.79 13.07 4.82
N ALA A 64 -4.10 13.15 6.11
CA ALA A 64 -3.28 13.87 7.08
C ALA A 64 -1.96 13.14 7.32
N ALA A 65 -2.01 11.81 7.42
CA ALA A 65 -0.83 10.95 7.55
C ALA A 65 -0.17 10.60 6.21
N ARG A 66 -0.72 11.04 5.07
CA ARG A 66 -0.30 10.65 3.71
C ARG A 66 -0.11 9.14 3.58
N SER A 67 -1.13 8.37 3.99
CA SER A 67 -1.05 6.92 4.01
C SER A 67 -2.28 6.24 3.44
N VAL A 68 -2.08 5.03 2.94
CA VAL A 68 -3.14 4.12 2.52
C VAL A 68 -2.99 2.83 3.30
N THR A 69 -4.08 2.37 3.88
CA THR A 69 -4.23 1.06 4.49
C THR A 69 -5.07 0.18 3.57
N ILE A 70 -4.56 -0.99 3.23
CA ILE A 70 -5.29 -2.02 2.48
C ILE A 70 -5.37 -3.25 3.37
N GLU A 71 -6.58 -3.66 3.69
CA GLU A 71 -6.90 -4.85 4.46
C GLU A 71 -7.64 -5.84 3.59
N GLY A 72 -7.28 -7.09 3.72
CA GLY A 72 -7.84 -8.13 2.89
C GLY A 72 -7.49 -9.48 3.44
N ALA A 73 -8.21 -10.50 2.95
CA ALA A 73 -8.26 -11.78 3.64
C ALA A 73 -8.60 -11.58 5.15
N TRP A 74 -8.48 -12.64 5.93
CA TRP A 74 -8.77 -12.61 7.37
C TRP A 74 -7.54 -12.23 8.22
N TRP A 75 -6.40 -11.94 7.60
CA TRP A 75 -5.12 -11.80 8.29
C TRP A 75 -4.26 -10.62 7.85
N TYR A 76 -4.49 -10.03 6.66
CA TYR A 76 -3.54 -9.11 6.05
C TYR A 76 -3.94 -7.65 6.25
N ARG A 77 -2.96 -6.83 6.65
CA ARG A 77 -3.00 -5.38 6.59
C ARG A 77 -1.68 -4.87 6.01
N GLY A 78 -1.76 -4.17 4.88
CA GLY A 78 -0.65 -3.41 4.31
C GLY A 78 -0.86 -1.92 4.54
N VAL A 79 0.18 -1.21 4.99
CA VAL A 79 0.15 0.24 5.15
C VAL A 79 1.29 0.86 4.34
N THR A 80 0.95 1.70 3.38
CA THR A 80 1.91 2.49 2.61
C THR A 80 1.80 3.95 3.01
N SER A 81 2.89 4.58 3.46
CA SER A 81 2.92 5.97 3.92
C SER A 81 4.02 6.79 3.25
N VAL A 82 3.81 8.11 3.17
CA VAL A 82 4.78 9.07 2.64
C VAL A 82 5.23 10.03 3.74
N GLU A 83 6.54 10.01 4.01
CA GLU A 83 7.20 10.88 4.98
C GLU A 83 8.18 11.83 4.29
N PRO A 84 8.45 13.01 4.87
CA PRO A 84 9.55 13.86 4.40
C PRO A 84 10.91 13.16 4.49
N ASP A 85 11.76 13.38 3.49
CA ASP A 85 13.14 12.94 3.44
C ASP A 85 14.02 14.05 2.85
N ASP A 86 15.30 14.11 3.22
CA ASP A 86 16.23 15.14 2.72
C ASP A 86 16.34 15.14 1.18
N ARG A 87 16.08 14.00 0.54
CA ARG A 87 16.09 13.86 -0.93
C ARG A 87 14.71 14.04 -1.59
N GLY A 88 13.65 14.27 -0.81
CA GLY A 88 12.30 14.44 -1.29
C GLY A 88 11.30 13.73 -0.38
N SER A 89 10.98 12.48 -0.71
CA SER A 89 9.99 11.67 0.01
C SER A 89 10.51 10.28 0.30
N LEU A 90 10.27 9.83 1.52
CA LEU A 90 10.43 8.44 1.91
C LEU A 90 9.08 7.74 1.90
N VAL A 91 8.94 6.77 1.03
CA VAL A 91 7.79 5.87 0.99
C VAL A 91 8.10 4.64 1.84
N ARG A 92 7.25 4.34 2.81
CA ARG A 92 7.35 3.14 3.64
C ARG A 92 6.19 2.22 3.36
N PHE A 93 6.46 0.93 3.25
CA PHE A 93 5.44 -0.11 3.26
C PHE A 93 5.64 -1.01 4.46
N ARG A 94 4.57 -1.25 5.23
CA ARG A 94 4.57 -2.21 6.34
C ARG A 94 3.45 -3.21 6.16
N MET A 95 3.77 -4.49 6.35
CA MET A 95 2.83 -5.59 6.31
C MET A 95 2.62 -6.15 7.71
N PHE A 96 1.37 -6.36 8.09
CA PHE A 96 1.00 -6.86 9.40
C PHE A 96 0.07 -8.06 9.31
N ASN A 97 0.21 -8.95 10.29
CA ASN A 97 -0.79 -9.94 10.62
C ASN A 97 -1.81 -9.34 11.60
N ILE A 98 -3.07 -9.30 11.18
CA ILE A 98 -4.22 -8.85 11.98
C ILE A 98 -5.18 -9.98 12.38
N ALA A 99 -4.87 -11.24 12.06
CA ALA A 99 -5.74 -12.36 12.40
C ALA A 99 -5.93 -12.54 13.91
N GLU A 100 -7.17 -12.84 14.32
CA GLU A 100 -7.52 -13.20 15.69
C GLU A 100 -7.57 -14.74 15.84
N GLY A 101 -6.97 -15.28 16.90
CA GLY A 101 -7.03 -16.71 17.27
C GLY A 101 -6.19 -17.68 16.43
N THR A 102 -6.21 -17.57 15.09
CA THR A 102 -5.62 -18.57 14.15
C THR A 102 -4.27 -18.15 13.57
N GLY A 103 -3.43 -17.43 14.33
CA GLY A 103 -2.17 -16.87 13.85
C GLY A 103 -1.14 -17.89 13.32
N TRP A 104 -1.26 -19.17 13.68
CA TRP A 104 -0.37 -20.23 13.18
C TRP A 104 -0.59 -20.52 11.68
N ALA A 105 -1.85 -20.46 11.21
CA ALA A 105 -2.18 -20.71 9.80
C ALA A 105 -1.67 -19.57 8.90
N VAL A 106 -1.56 -18.35 9.45
CA VAL A 106 -0.98 -17.20 8.75
C VAL A 106 0.44 -17.48 8.28
N ARG A 107 1.25 -18.19 9.09
CA ARG A 107 2.63 -18.55 8.71
C ARG A 107 2.74 -19.37 7.43
N PHE A 108 1.68 -20.07 7.03
CA PHE A 108 1.67 -20.83 5.79
C PHE A 108 1.19 -19.97 4.62
N VAL A 109 0.10 -19.22 4.82
CA VAL A 109 -0.51 -18.41 3.76
C VAL A 109 0.25 -17.11 3.47
N SER A 110 1.02 -16.58 4.43
CA SER A 110 1.76 -15.32 4.27
C SER A 110 3.10 -15.47 3.56
N ARG A 111 3.65 -16.69 3.45
CA ARG A 111 5.00 -16.91 2.86
C ARG A 111 5.11 -16.40 1.43
N GLY A 112 4.14 -16.71 0.59
CA GLY A 112 4.09 -16.23 -0.80
C GLY A 112 4.04 -14.70 -0.87
N PRO A 113 3.04 -14.05 -0.24
CA PRO A 113 2.93 -12.60 -0.20
C PRO A 113 4.17 -11.90 0.36
N ILE A 114 4.75 -12.38 1.47
CA ILE A 114 5.97 -11.80 2.07
C ILE A 114 7.14 -11.87 1.08
N ASN A 115 7.32 -13.00 0.39
CA ASN A 115 8.40 -13.16 -0.58
C ASN A 115 8.21 -12.32 -1.86
N ALA A 116 6.96 -12.06 -2.25
CA ALA A 116 6.63 -11.25 -3.42
C ALA A 116 6.70 -9.73 -3.14
N ALA A 117 6.50 -9.33 -1.88
CA ALA A 117 6.37 -7.93 -1.48
C ALA A 117 7.58 -7.04 -1.86
N PRO A 118 8.86 -7.45 -1.71
CA PRO A 118 10.00 -6.63 -2.14
C PRO A 118 9.94 -6.22 -3.61
N ARG A 119 9.57 -7.17 -4.49
CA ARG A 119 9.46 -6.89 -5.92
C ARG A 119 8.29 -5.96 -6.23
N GLN A 120 7.11 -6.25 -5.68
CA GLN A 120 5.91 -5.41 -5.86
C GLN A 120 6.14 -3.98 -5.34
N PHE A 121 6.85 -3.85 -4.22
CA PHE A 121 7.21 -2.57 -3.66
C PHE A 121 8.22 -1.83 -4.56
N ALA A 122 9.25 -2.51 -5.06
CA ALA A 122 10.18 -1.90 -6.03
C ALA A 122 9.45 -1.40 -7.29
N ASP A 123 8.50 -2.18 -7.81
CA ASP A 123 7.67 -1.79 -8.95
C ASP A 123 6.79 -0.56 -8.62
N THR A 124 6.27 -0.49 -7.39
CA THR A 124 5.51 0.67 -6.88
C THR A 124 6.38 1.93 -6.86
N ILE A 125 7.58 1.84 -6.31
CA ILE A 125 8.52 2.97 -6.22
C ILE A 125 8.95 3.45 -7.61
N ALA A 126 9.28 2.52 -8.51
CA ALA A 126 9.62 2.85 -9.89
C ALA A 126 8.48 3.59 -10.60
N ARG A 127 7.24 3.10 -10.50
CA ARG A 127 6.08 3.74 -11.12
C ARG A 127 5.79 5.12 -10.53
N LEU A 128 5.99 5.34 -9.23
CA LEU A 128 5.88 6.68 -8.64
C LEU A 128 6.91 7.64 -9.23
N GLY A 129 8.16 7.19 -9.41
CA GLY A 129 9.19 7.98 -10.09
C GLY A 129 8.83 8.30 -11.54
N GLU A 130 8.34 7.31 -12.29
CA GLU A 130 7.89 7.47 -13.68
C GLU A 130 6.73 8.47 -13.81
N GLU A 131 5.67 8.32 -13.01
CA GLU A 131 4.49 9.20 -12.99
C GLU A 131 4.82 10.66 -12.68
N LEU A 132 5.90 10.88 -11.92
CA LEU A 132 6.35 12.22 -11.50
C LEU A 132 7.53 12.73 -12.33
N GLY A 133 8.11 11.90 -13.21
CA GLY A 133 9.29 12.25 -14.00
C GLY A 133 10.56 12.48 -13.17
N VAL A 134 10.70 11.78 -12.04
CA VAL A 134 11.81 11.94 -11.08
C VAL A 134 12.53 10.61 -10.83
N LYS A 135 13.69 10.67 -10.16
CA LYS A 135 14.40 9.46 -9.73
C LYS A 135 13.70 8.84 -8.53
N SER A 136 13.80 7.53 -8.45
CA SER A 136 13.26 6.73 -7.35
C SER A 136 14.08 5.45 -7.17
N TRP A 137 14.23 4.98 -5.94
CA TRP A 137 14.90 3.71 -5.65
C TRP A 137 14.40 3.09 -4.34
N VAL A 138 14.55 1.77 -4.22
CA VAL A 138 14.34 1.08 -2.94
C VAL A 138 15.61 1.14 -2.10
N ASP A 139 15.44 1.31 -0.79
CA ASP A 139 16.52 1.14 0.17
C ASP A 139 16.58 -0.35 0.55
N GLY A 140 17.76 -0.96 0.40
CA GLY A 140 18.03 -2.36 0.71
C GLY A 140 18.22 -2.64 2.19
#